data_AF-A0A9D3VJT4-F1
#
_entry.id   AF-A0A9D3VJT4-F1
#
_cell.length_a   1.000
_cell.length_b   1.000
_cell.length_c   1.000
_cell.angle_alpha   90.00
_cell.angle_beta   90.00
_cell.angle_gamma   90.00
#
_symmetry.space_group_name_H-M   'P 1'
#
loop_
_entity.id
_entity.type
_entity.pdbx_description
1 polymer ?
#
loop_
_entity_poly.entity_id
_entity_poly.type
_entity_poly.pdbx_seq_one_letter_code
_entity_poly.pdbx_strand_id
1 'polypeptide(L)'
;MGPTKAPEPDGFPALFFQKYWHIVGKDVSKFCLRILNNGDSFFSFNQMNIVLIPKTSNPTKLGNFRPISLCSVLYKVVAKTIANRLQAVIER
;
A
#
# COMPACT_ATOMS: atom_id res chain seq x y z
N MET A 1 7.97 -5.25 2.69
CA MET A 1 7.08 -5.58 1.54
C MET A 1 7.78 -6.62 0.68
N GLY A 2 7.07 -7.65 0.21
CA GLY A 2 7.66 -8.64 -0.69
C GLY A 2 7.87 -8.04 -2.09
N PRO A 3 8.97 -8.37 -2.79
CA PRO A 3 9.39 -7.69 -4.03
C PRO A 3 8.44 -7.88 -5.22
N THR A 4 7.91 -9.09 -5.40
CA THR A 4 7.16 -9.52 -6.61
C THR A 4 5.65 -9.59 -6.40
N LYS A 5 5.12 -8.88 -5.40
CA LYS A 5 3.67 -8.79 -5.22
C LYS A 5 3.04 -8.14 -6.46
N ALA A 6 1.80 -8.52 -6.76
CA ALA A 6 1.08 -8.06 -7.94
C ALA A 6 1.14 -6.53 -8.09
N PRO A 7 1.39 -6.01 -9.31
CA PRO A 7 1.45 -4.59 -9.56
C PRO A 7 0.10 -3.93 -9.26
N GLU A 8 0.18 -2.71 -8.74
CA GLU A 8 -0.93 -1.95 -8.18
C GLU A 8 -1.50 -0.99 -9.24
N PRO A 9 -2.50 -0.13 -8.93
CA PRO A 9 -3.11 0.74 -9.94
C PRO A 9 -2.12 1.63 -10.70
N ASP A 10 -0.97 1.94 -10.10
CA ASP A 10 0.13 2.71 -10.68
C ASP A 10 1.10 1.88 -11.54
N GLY A 11 0.94 0.55 -11.57
CA GLY A 11 1.75 -0.38 -12.36
C GLY A 11 3.14 -0.68 -11.79
N PHE A 12 3.51 -0.14 -10.63
CA PHE A 12 4.87 -0.30 -10.07
C PHE A 12 4.91 -1.30 -8.92
N PRO A 13 5.57 -2.46 -9.08
CA PRO A 13 5.76 -3.40 -7.96
C PRO A 13 6.79 -2.87 -6.96
N ALA A 14 6.79 -3.39 -5.74
CA ALA A 14 7.76 -3.04 -4.71
C ALA A 14 9.23 -3.23 -5.17
N LEU A 15 9.50 -4.21 -6.04
CA LEU A 15 10.82 -4.43 -6.63
C LEU A 15 11.35 -3.20 -7.39
N PHE A 16 10.49 -2.44 -8.07
CA PHE A 16 10.90 -1.20 -8.76
C PHE A 16 11.53 -0.23 -7.77
N PHE A 17 10.83 0.07 -6.67
CA PHE A 17 11.30 0.99 -5.65
C PHE A 17 12.55 0.48 -4.93
N GLN A 18 12.66 -0.84 -4.71
CA GLN A 18 13.85 -1.43 -4.09
C GLN A 18 15.08 -1.34 -5.01
N LYS A 19 14.92 -1.66 -6.30
CA LYS A 19 16.02 -1.66 -7.26
C LYS A 19 16.49 -0.25 -7.61
N TYR A 20 15.56 0.68 -7.80
CA TYR A 20 15.84 2.04 -8.23
C TYR A 20 15.79 3.05 -7.08
N TRP A 21 15.94 2.59 -5.82
CA TRP A 21 15.89 3.46 -4.64
C TRP A 21 16.90 4.61 -4.70
N HIS A 22 18.09 4.36 -5.26
CA HIS A 22 19.12 5.38 -5.46
C HIS A 22 18.68 6.51 -6.41
N ILE A 23 17.65 6.29 -7.22
CA ILE A 23 17.05 7.28 -8.13
C ILE A 23 15.83 7.91 -7.46
N VAL A 24 14.84 7.09 -7.08
CA VAL A 24 13.51 7.59 -6.66
C VAL A 24 13.38 7.85 -5.16
N GLY A 25 14.31 7.35 -4.34
CA GLY A 25 14.17 7.30 -2.88
C GLY A 25 14.01 8.68 -2.24
N LYS A 26 14.75 9.68 -2.74
CA LYS A 26 14.65 11.06 -2.24
C LYS A 26 13.25 11.64 -2.45
N ASP A 27 12.67 11.43 -3.62
CA ASP A 27 11.35 11.95 -3.97
C ASP A 27 10.24 11.20 -3.23
N VAL A 28 10.36 9.87 -3.12
CA VAL A 28 9.45 9.04 -2.33
C VAL A 28 9.44 9.47 -0.87
N SER A 29 10.61 9.67 -0.25
CA SER A 29 10.70 10.14 1.14
C SER A 29 10.11 11.54 1.31
N LYS A 30 10.44 12.48 0.41
CA LYS A 30 9.89 13.84 0.45
C LYS A 30 8.36 13.83 0.34
N PHE A 31 7.82 13.03 -0.57
CA PHE A 31 6.38 12.84 -0.72
C PHE A 31 5.74 12.32 0.57
N CYS A 32 6.28 11.23 1.14
CA CYS A 32 5.73 10.65 2.37
C CYS A 32 5.77 11.65 3.54
N LEU A 33 6.87 12.39 3.70
CA LEU A 33 7.02 13.38 4.78
C LEU A 33 6.05 14.55 4.65
N ARG A 34 5.76 15.01 3.42
CA ARG A 34 4.76 16.07 3.19
C ARG A 34 3.38 15.65 3.72
N ILE A 35 2.96 14.43 3.46
CA ILE A 35 1.68 13.90 3.96
C ILE A 35 1.72 13.74 5.47
N LEU A 36 2.78 13.13 6.00
CA LEU A 36 2.88 12.76 7.42
C LEU A 36 3.09 13.94 8.37
N ASN A 37 3.74 15.02 7.90
CA ASN A 37 4.10 16.16 8.73
C ASN A 37 3.33 17.44 8.39
N ASN A 38 2.99 17.65 7.11
CA ASN A 38 2.38 18.92 6.66
C ASN A 38 0.88 18.78 6.38
N GLY A 39 0.31 17.57 6.49
CA GLY A 39 -1.11 17.34 6.24
C GLY A 39 -1.51 17.41 4.77
N ASP A 40 -0.55 17.29 3.85
CA ASP A 40 -0.82 17.31 2.40
C ASP A 40 -1.81 16.21 2.01
N SER A 41 -2.67 16.53 1.03
CA SER A 41 -3.69 15.59 0.54
C SER A 41 -3.05 14.35 -0.07
N PHE A 42 -3.53 13.20 0.39
CA PHE A 42 -3.13 11.89 -0.12
C PHE A 42 -4.12 11.32 -1.17
N PHE A 43 -5.11 12.13 -1.59
CA PHE A 43 -6.24 11.68 -2.38
C PHE A 43 -5.84 11.01 -3.70
N SER A 44 -4.87 11.58 -4.42
CA SER A 44 -4.43 11.08 -5.73
C SER A 44 -3.82 9.67 -5.68
N PHE A 45 -3.36 9.23 -4.51
CA PHE A 45 -2.73 7.92 -4.30
C PHE A 45 -3.57 6.99 -3.41
N ASN A 46 -4.72 7.45 -2.96
CA ASN A 46 -5.72 6.67 -2.24
C ASN A 46 -6.68 5.92 -3.19
N GLN A 47 -6.19 5.57 -4.37
CA GLN A 47 -6.89 4.68 -5.29
C GLN A 47 -6.56 3.24 -4.95
N MET A 48 -7.59 2.40 -4.90
CA MET A 48 -7.49 1.02 -4.47
C MET A 48 -8.29 0.12 -5.38
N ASN A 49 -7.67 -0.94 -5.88
CA ASN A 49 -8.36 -2.01 -6.61
C ASN A 49 -8.78 -3.09 -5.63
N ILE A 50 -10.08 -3.38 -5.58
CA ILE A 50 -10.61 -4.49 -4.79
C ILE A 50 -10.64 -5.73 -5.68
N VAL A 51 -9.89 -6.75 -5.30
CA VAL A 51 -9.86 -8.06 -5.97
C VAL A 51 -10.52 -9.10 -5.07
N LEU A 52 -11.41 -9.89 -5.63
CA LEU A 52 -12.08 -10.98 -4.93
C LEU A 52 -11.33 -12.29 -5.14
N ILE A 53 -10.71 -12.83 -4.09
CA ILE A 53 -10.03 -14.12 -4.15
C ILE A 53 -11.01 -15.23 -3.70
N PRO A 54 -11.29 -16.24 -4.55
CA PRO A 54 -12.10 -17.39 -4.16
C PRO A 54 -11.52 -18.14 -2.96
N LYS A 55 -12.36 -18.52 -1.99
CA LYS A 55 -11.99 -19.41 -0.86
C LYS A 55 -12.24 -20.88 -1.17
N THR A 56 -13.12 -21.18 -2.13
CA THR A 56 -13.56 -22.54 -2.49
C THR A 56 -13.56 -22.73 -4.00
N SER A 57 -13.48 -23.98 -4.45
CA SER A 57 -13.75 -24.33 -5.85
C SER A 57 -15.23 -24.05 -6.15
N ASN A 58 -15.52 -23.26 -7.20
CA ASN A 58 -16.87 -22.81 -7.60
C ASN A 58 -17.58 -21.89 -6.58
N PRO A 59 -17.12 -20.65 -6.39
CA PRO A 59 -17.77 -19.71 -5.49
C PRO A 59 -19.09 -19.18 -6.08
N THR A 60 -20.19 -19.35 -5.34
CA THR A 60 -21.54 -18.90 -5.77
C THR A 60 -22.13 -17.80 -4.90
N LYS A 61 -21.58 -17.55 -3.71
CA LYS A 61 -22.02 -16.51 -2.77
C LYS A 61 -20.88 -15.54 -2.49
N LEU A 62 -21.20 -14.28 -2.19
CA LEU A 62 -20.19 -13.26 -1.84
C LEU A 62 -19.30 -13.67 -0.65
N GLY A 63 -19.86 -14.38 0.33
CA GLY A 63 -19.10 -14.91 1.47
C GLY A 63 -17.98 -15.91 1.10
N ASN A 64 -18.07 -16.52 -0.09
CA ASN A 64 -17.07 -17.44 -0.61
C ASN A 64 -15.83 -16.73 -1.16
N PHE A 65 -15.82 -15.39 -1.17
CA PHE A 65 -14.67 -14.60 -1.58
C PHE A 65 -14.01 -13.95 -0.37
N ARG A 66 -12.69 -13.78 -0.46
CA ARG A 66 -11.91 -12.90 0.42
C ARG A 66 -11.58 -11.65 -0.39
N PRO A 67 -12.13 -10.47 -0.04
CA PRO A 67 -11.70 -9.24 -0.68
C PRO A 67 -10.27 -8.93 -0.27
N ILE A 68 -9.45 -8.54 -1.25
CA ILE A 68 -8.12 -7.98 -1.02
C ILE A 68 -8.06 -6.62 -1.70
N SER A 69 -7.56 -5.66 -0.93
CA SER A 69 -7.26 -4.31 -1.37
C SER A 69 -5.85 -4.22 -1.94
N LEU A 70 -5.74 -3.94 -3.24
CA LEU A 70 -4.49 -3.60 -3.90
C LEU A 70 -4.35 -2.07 -3.93
N CYS A 71 -3.35 -1.55 -3.24
CA CYS A 71 -3.04 -0.12 -3.14
C CYS A 71 -1.55 0.10 -3.38
N SER A 72 -1.19 1.29 -3.89
CA SER A 72 0.19 1.64 -4.29
C SER A 72 1.22 1.42 -3.19
N VAL A 73 2.48 1.24 -3.59
CA VAL A 73 3.61 1.14 -2.67
C VAL A 73 3.71 2.41 -1.81
N LEU A 74 3.47 3.59 -2.39
CA LEU A 74 3.46 4.86 -1.68
C LEU A 74 2.40 4.88 -0.57
N TYR A 75 1.18 4.43 -0.87
CA TYR A 75 0.12 4.23 0.14
C TYR A 75 0.60 3.35 1.27
N LYS A 76 1.18 2.20 0.93
CA LYS A 76 1.61 1.22 1.93
C LYS A 76 2.73 1.77 2.81
N VAL A 77 3.63 2.60 2.28
CA VAL A 77 4.70 3.24 3.07
C VAL A 77 4.11 4.20 4.10
N VAL A 78 3.20 5.09 3.67
CA VAL A 78 2.53 6.06 4.56
C VAL A 78 1.72 5.33 5.64
N ALA A 79 0.83 4.41 5.23
CA ALA A 79 -0.01 3.66 6.16
C ALA A 79 0.80 2.83 7.16
N LYS A 80 1.88 2.17 6.72
CA LYS A 80 2.76 1.40 7.61
C LYS A 80 3.50 2.30 8.60
N THR A 81 3.89 3.51 8.18
CA THR A 81 4.56 4.47 9.06
C THR A 81 3.60 4.94 10.15
N ILE A 82 2.36 5.27 9.80
CA ILE A 82 1.31 5.61 10.78
C ILE A 82 1.05 4.46 11.75
N ALA A 83 0.88 3.23 11.23
CA ALA A 83 0.66 2.05 12.07
C ALA A 83 1.82 1.81 13.05
N ASN A 84 3.07 1.98 12.61
CA ASN A 84 4.23 1.85 13.49
C ASN A 84 4.28 2.95 14.57
N ARG A 85 3.87 4.19 14.25
CA ARG A 85 3.75 5.28 15.24
C ARG A 85 2.66 4.99 16.27
N LEU A 86 1.50 4.51 15.82
CA LEU A 86 0.39 4.13 16.69
C LEU A 86 0.74 2.95 17.59
N GLN A 87 1.50 1.98 17.09
CA GLN A 87 1.94 0.81 17.86
C GLN A 87 2.74 1.20 19.11
N ALA A 88 3.43 2.35 19.09
CA ALA A 88 4.21 2.81 20.24
C ALA A 88 3.35 3.46 21.34
N VAL A 89 2.09 3.81 21.05
CA VAL A 89 1.21 4.56 21.98
C VAL A 89 -0.06 3.81 22.35
N ILE A 90 -0.39 2.74 21.63
CA ILE A 90 -1.49 1.84 21.97
C ILE A 90 -0.96 0.84 23.03
N GLU A 91 -1.53 0.89 24.23
CA GLU A 91 -1.29 -0.09 25.28
C GLU A 91 -1.75 -1.49 24.83
N ARG A 92 -1.02 -2.51 25.28
CA ARG A 92 -1.28 -3.92 24.91
C ARG A 92 -2.45 -4.51 25.67
#